data_AF-A0A9E7H346-F1
#
_entry.id   AF-A0A9E7H346-F1
#
_cell.length_a   1.000
_cell.length_b   1.000
_cell.length_c   1.000
_cell.angle_alpha   90.00
_cell.angle_beta   90.00
_cell.angle_gamma   90.00
#
_symmetry.space_group_name_H-M   'P 1'
#
loop_
_entity.id
_entity.type
_entity.pdbx_description
1 polymer ?
#
loop_
_entity_poly.entity_id
_entity_poly.type
_entity_poly.pdbx_seq_one_letter_code
_entity_poly.pdbx_strand_id
1 'polypeptide(L)'
;MGSRRLLDDEQGFPSWFSSHDRKLLAAQSRGQLTPNVVVAKDGSGKFTTINDAINSMPKDYSGRYVIYVKAGVYKENVIVGKDKVNVLMYGDGSRKTIVTGSKNYVDGVQTVDTATFAALGQGFIAKSMGFSNTAGPEKHQAVALRVQSDMAAFFNCRMDAYQDTLYVQAHRQFYRNCVVSGTQNIVTAHGRAEAKETTALVIQNCRIVPEKALFPDRLKFRNYLGRPWKAYSRTIVMESTIGDLIQPEGWMPWDGDNFLDTLYYAEYNNRGPGAGTSGRVNWPGYHVIGRAEAQKYTVDSLIQGSQWIKYSNIRYFGGLKF
;
A
#
# COMPACT_ATOMS: atom_id res chain seq x y z
N MET A 1 2.71 15.25 33.51
CA MET A 1 3.45 14.76 32.33
C MET A 1 3.01 15.57 31.13
N GLY A 2 3.92 16.38 30.57
CA GLY A 2 3.60 17.35 29.52
C GLY A 2 3.26 16.69 28.19
N SER A 3 2.07 16.99 27.68
CA SER A 3 1.69 16.71 26.29
C SER A 3 2.61 17.51 25.36
N ARG A 4 3.45 16.85 24.57
CA ARG A 4 4.12 17.48 23.42
C ARG A 4 3.05 17.91 22.42
N ARG A 5 2.54 19.14 22.55
CA ARG A 5 1.82 19.82 21.47
C ARG A 5 2.83 20.07 20.36
N LEU A 6 2.64 19.40 19.24
CA LEU A 6 3.26 19.77 17.98
C LEU A 6 2.78 21.20 17.67
N LEU A 7 3.71 22.13 17.44
CA LEU A 7 3.39 23.52 17.16
C LEU A 7 2.79 23.60 15.75
N ASP A 8 1.46 23.66 15.69
CA ASP A 8 0.72 24.04 14.49
C ASP A 8 0.81 25.58 14.34
N ASP A 9 0.86 26.07 13.10
CA ASP A 9 0.77 27.49 12.78
C ASP A 9 -0.64 28.04 13.07
N GLU A 10 -0.83 29.36 12.94
CA GLU A 10 -2.13 30.03 13.15
C GLU A 10 -3.25 29.50 12.23
N GLN A 11 -2.91 28.70 11.22
CA GLN A 11 -3.81 28.09 10.24
C GLN A 11 -4.00 26.58 10.49
N GLY A 12 -3.45 26.02 11.57
CA GLY A 12 -3.61 24.61 11.96
C GLY A 12 -2.72 23.63 11.18
N PHE A 13 -1.65 24.11 10.54
CA PHE A 13 -0.67 23.29 9.83
C PHE A 13 0.64 23.14 10.63
N PRO A 14 1.23 21.94 10.71
CA PRO A 14 2.50 21.69 11.38
C PRO A 14 3.61 22.56 10.81
N SER A 15 4.56 22.94 11.65
CA SER A 15 5.70 23.78 11.27
C SER A 15 6.56 23.26 10.11
N TRP A 16 6.56 21.95 9.83
CA TRP A 16 7.24 21.36 8.67
C TRP A 16 6.43 21.44 7.37
N PHE A 17 5.18 21.91 7.43
CA PHE A 17 4.30 22.03 6.27
C PHE A 17 4.48 23.40 5.61
N SER A 18 5.04 23.40 4.40
CA SER A 18 5.42 24.66 3.74
C SER A 18 4.20 25.45 3.26
N SER A 19 4.36 26.77 3.16
CA SER A 19 3.35 27.66 2.56
C SER A 19 3.02 27.29 1.10
N HIS A 20 3.99 26.71 0.38
CA HIS A 20 3.82 26.19 -0.96
C HIS A 20 2.88 24.96 -0.97
N ASP A 21 3.06 24.03 -0.02
CA ASP A 21 2.21 22.84 0.10
C ASP A 21 0.77 23.20 0.47
N ARG A 22 0.59 24.23 1.31
CA ARG A 22 -0.75 24.80 1.61
C ARG A 22 -1.45 25.30 0.34
N LYS A 23 -0.74 26.03 -0.52
CA LYS A 23 -1.28 26.50 -1.81
C LYS A 23 -1.59 25.35 -2.76
N LEU A 24 -0.75 24.32 -2.80
CA LEU A 24 -0.98 23.12 -3.60
C LEU A 24 -2.26 22.37 -3.16
N LEU A 25 -2.50 22.24 -1.85
CA LEU A 25 -3.73 21.68 -1.30
C LEU A 25 -4.97 22.47 -1.75
N ALA A 26 -4.89 23.81 -1.70
CA ALA A 26 -5.97 24.69 -2.13
C ALA A 26 -6.20 24.68 -3.64
N ALA A 27 -5.15 24.46 -4.44
CA ALA A 27 -5.26 24.35 -5.89
C ALA A 27 -5.82 22.97 -6.31
N GLN A 28 -5.47 21.89 -5.60
CA GLN A 28 -6.04 20.56 -5.84
C GLN A 28 -7.54 20.48 -5.52
N SER A 29 -8.01 21.16 -4.47
CA SER A 29 -9.45 21.20 -4.17
C SER A 29 -10.26 21.96 -5.24
N ARG A 30 -9.58 22.75 -6.09
CA ARG A 30 -10.13 23.43 -7.27
C ARG A 30 -9.82 22.74 -8.60
N GLY A 31 -9.19 21.56 -8.58
CA GLY A 31 -8.83 20.80 -9.79
C GLY A 31 -7.63 21.34 -10.59
N GLN A 32 -6.83 22.26 -10.04
CA GLN A 32 -5.72 22.95 -10.71
C GLN A 32 -4.36 22.56 -10.12
N LEU A 33 -3.98 21.28 -10.14
CA LEU A 33 -2.63 20.89 -9.72
C LEU A 33 -1.62 21.24 -10.82
N THR A 34 -0.79 22.25 -10.62
CA THR A 34 0.32 22.57 -11.53
C THR A 34 1.50 21.63 -11.25
N PRO A 35 1.92 20.78 -12.20
CA PRO A 35 3.09 19.94 -12.01
C PRO A 35 4.40 20.72 -12.13
N ASN A 36 5.42 20.34 -11.37
CA ASN A 36 6.78 20.86 -11.55
C ASN A 36 7.39 20.34 -12.86
N VAL A 37 7.13 19.07 -13.19
CA VAL A 37 7.59 18.42 -14.43
C VAL A 37 6.53 17.49 -14.98
N VAL A 38 6.48 17.38 -16.31
CA VAL A 38 5.59 16.48 -17.04
C VAL A 38 6.43 15.43 -17.77
N VAL A 39 6.06 14.17 -17.60
CA VAL A 39 6.61 13.01 -18.30
C VAL A 39 5.60 12.57 -19.36
N ALA A 40 6.02 12.47 -20.63
CA ALA A 40 5.15 12.02 -21.71
C ALA A 40 5.96 11.27 -22.77
N LYS A 41 5.56 10.03 -23.09
CA LYS A 41 6.27 9.20 -24.08
C LYS A 41 6.21 9.76 -25.50
N ASP A 42 5.21 10.57 -25.79
CA ASP A 42 5.01 11.24 -27.08
C ASP A 42 5.88 12.49 -27.26
N GLY A 43 6.71 12.85 -26.27
CA GLY A 43 7.56 14.04 -26.30
C GLY A 43 6.84 15.34 -25.93
N SER A 44 5.55 15.32 -25.61
CA SER A 44 4.77 16.51 -25.21
C SER A 44 5.03 16.99 -23.77
N GLY A 45 5.95 16.33 -23.06
CA GLY A 45 6.39 16.67 -21.71
C GLY A 45 7.86 17.07 -21.68
N LYS A 46 8.36 17.51 -20.52
CA LYS A 46 9.78 17.84 -20.35
C LYS A 46 10.67 16.59 -20.44
N PHE A 47 10.16 15.43 -20.02
CA PHE A 47 10.87 14.16 -20.04
C PHE A 47 10.03 13.08 -20.72
N THR A 48 10.69 12.09 -21.30
CA THR A 48 10.04 10.89 -21.87
C THR A 48 10.06 9.70 -20.91
N THR A 49 10.89 9.76 -19.87
CA THR A 49 11.05 8.72 -18.84
C THR A 49 10.74 9.25 -17.45
N ILE A 50 10.35 8.35 -16.54
CA ILE A 50 10.07 8.70 -15.14
C ILE A 50 11.38 8.91 -14.38
N ASN A 51 12.41 8.12 -14.67
CA ASN A 51 13.72 8.26 -14.02
C ASN A 51 14.34 9.65 -14.28
N ASP A 52 14.26 10.18 -15.50
CA ASP A 52 14.79 11.52 -15.80
C ASP A 52 14.07 12.62 -15.02
N ALA A 53 12.74 12.51 -14.87
CA ALA A 53 11.97 13.46 -14.07
C ALA A 53 12.37 13.44 -12.60
N ILE A 54 12.57 12.26 -12.00
CA ILE A 54 13.04 12.12 -10.61
C ILE A 54 14.46 12.67 -10.46
N ASN A 55 15.35 12.36 -11.40
CA ASN A 55 16.73 12.83 -11.38
C ASN A 55 16.82 14.35 -11.54
N SER A 56 15.87 14.97 -12.22
CA SER A 56 15.80 16.41 -12.40
C SER A 56 15.34 17.22 -11.18
N MET A 57 14.83 16.56 -10.14
CA MET A 57 14.43 17.23 -8.90
C MET A 57 15.67 17.87 -8.23
N PRO A 58 15.68 19.21 -8.03
CA PRO A 58 16.79 19.90 -7.37
C PRO A 58 17.04 19.34 -5.97
N LYS A 59 18.32 19.24 -5.58
CA LYS A 59 18.72 18.66 -4.27
C LYS A 59 18.23 19.50 -3.09
N ASP A 60 18.11 20.80 -3.28
CA ASP A 60 17.67 21.81 -2.32
C ASP A 60 16.18 22.18 -2.49
N TYR A 61 15.42 21.41 -3.27
CA TYR A 61 14.00 21.66 -3.46
C TYR A 61 13.24 21.55 -2.13
N SER A 62 12.48 22.59 -1.80
CA SER A 62 11.65 22.65 -0.61
C SER A 62 10.17 22.57 -0.96
N GLY A 63 9.41 21.85 -0.14
CA GLY A 63 7.99 21.55 -0.37
C GLY A 63 7.77 20.31 -1.24
N ARG A 64 6.55 20.16 -1.76
CA ARG A 64 6.12 19.02 -2.56
C ARG A 64 6.55 19.16 -4.02
N TYR A 65 7.26 18.16 -4.51
CA TYR A 65 7.66 18.07 -5.92
C TYR A 65 6.65 17.23 -6.69
N VAL A 66 5.96 17.84 -7.65
CA VAL A 66 4.85 17.25 -8.39
C VAL A 66 5.31 16.78 -9.77
N ILE A 67 5.22 15.48 -10.00
CA ILE A 67 5.51 14.82 -11.27
C ILE A 67 4.19 14.36 -11.89
N TYR A 68 3.84 14.92 -13.04
CA TYR A 68 2.73 14.43 -13.85
C TYR A 68 3.26 13.45 -14.89
N VAL A 69 2.74 12.23 -14.91
CA VAL A 69 3.07 11.20 -15.89
C VAL A 69 1.85 10.98 -16.78
N LYS A 70 1.95 11.34 -18.05
CA LYS A 70 0.85 11.14 -19.01
C LYS A 70 0.60 9.66 -19.28
N ALA A 71 -0.55 9.35 -19.88
CA ALA A 71 -0.89 8.02 -20.33
C ALA A 71 0.23 7.38 -21.18
N GLY A 72 0.56 6.13 -20.87
CA GLY A 72 1.63 5.39 -21.49
C GLY A 72 2.06 4.20 -20.63
N VAL A 73 2.73 3.24 -21.28
CA VAL A 73 3.40 2.13 -20.62
C VAL A 73 4.90 2.41 -20.57
N TYR A 74 5.40 2.70 -19.37
CA TYR A 74 6.79 3.05 -19.07
C TYR A 74 7.55 1.80 -18.62
N LYS A 75 8.37 1.25 -19.52
CA LYS A 75 9.20 0.06 -19.25
C LYS A 75 10.48 0.50 -18.53
N GLU A 76 10.40 0.65 -17.23
CA GLU A 76 11.47 1.20 -16.40
C GLU A 76 11.44 0.55 -15.01
N ASN A 77 12.62 0.30 -14.42
CA ASN A 77 12.73 0.14 -12.98
C ASN A 77 13.00 1.52 -12.36
N VAL A 78 12.15 1.93 -11.42
CA VAL A 78 12.17 3.29 -10.86
C VAL A 78 12.43 3.24 -9.36
N ILE A 79 13.32 4.09 -8.87
CA ILE A 79 13.59 4.29 -7.44
C ILE A 79 13.41 5.77 -7.10
N VAL A 80 12.42 6.08 -6.27
CA VAL A 80 12.33 7.38 -5.60
C VAL A 80 13.17 7.31 -4.33
N GLY A 81 14.43 7.73 -4.45
CA GLY A 81 15.46 7.64 -3.42
C GLY A 81 15.11 8.35 -2.11
N LYS A 82 15.84 8.04 -1.04
CA LYS A 82 15.63 8.65 0.30
C LYS A 82 15.85 10.16 0.30
N ASP A 83 16.68 10.65 -0.61
CA ASP A 83 16.97 12.07 -0.88
C ASP A 83 15.82 12.78 -1.62
N LYS A 84 14.85 12.04 -2.15
CA LYS A 84 13.69 12.57 -2.90
C LYS A 84 12.44 12.62 -2.02
N VAL A 85 12.43 13.53 -1.05
CA VAL A 85 11.32 13.70 -0.09
C VAL A 85 10.13 14.44 -0.69
N ASN A 86 8.92 14.19 -0.17
CA ASN A 86 7.68 14.86 -0.53
C ASN A 86 7.33 14.84 -2.04
N VAL A 87 7.73 13.80 -2.77
CA VAL A 87 7.33 13.63 -4.18
C VAL A 87 5.87 13.21 -4.27
N LEU A 88 5.08 13.95 -5.07
CA LEU A 88 3.76 13.53 -5.52
C LEU A 88 3.85 13.18 -7.01
N MET A 89 3.54 11.93 -7.32
CA MET A 89 3.44 11.44 -8.70
C MET A 89 1.98 11.14 -9.03
N TYR A 90 1.50 11.65 -10.16
CA TYR A 90 0.15 11.30 -10.62
C TYR A 90 0.11 11.05 -12.11
N GLY A 91 -0.86 10.24 -12.55
CA GLY A 91 -1.09 9.99 -13.97
C GLY A 91 -2.55 10.09 -14.39
N ASP A 92 -2.78 9.79 -15.67
CA ASP A 92 -4.09 9.92 -16.34
C ASP A 92 -5.09 8.80 -15.98
N GLY A 93 -4.73 7.92 -15.05
CA GLY A 93 -5.52 6.77 -14.63
C GLY A 93 -4.65 5.54 -14.44
N SER A 94 -4.95 4.73 -13.42
CA SER A 94 -4.13 3.57 -13.05
C SER A 94 -4.08 2.44 -14.07
N ARG A 95 -4.95 2.47 -15.08
CA ARG A 95 -4.91 1.56 -16.24
C ARG A 95 -4.34 2.22 -17.51
N LYS A 96 -4.04 3.52 -17.47
CA LYS A 96 -3.55 4.30 -18.62
C LYS A 96 -2.09 4.68 -18.45
N THR A 97 -1.67 4.99 -17.23
CA THR A 97 -0.30 5.37 -16.89
C THR A 97 0.31 4.26 -16.06
N ILE A 98 1.16 3.44 -16.68
CA ILE A 98 1.65 2.19 -16.09
C ILE A 98 3.17 2.18 -16.11
N VAL A 99 3.80 1.97 -14.97
CA VAL A 99 5.21 1.59 -14.86
C VAL A 99 5.32 0.08 -14.82
N THR A 100 6.15 -0.51 -15.67
CA THR A 100 6.25 -1.97 -15.81
C THR A 100 7.69 -2.47 -15.88
N GLY A 101 7.93 -3.62 -15.25
CA GLY A 101 9.20 -4.36 -15.28
C GLY A 101 8.95 -5.87 -15.19
N SER A 102 10.02 -6.66 -15.09
CA SER A 102 9.96 -8.13 -15.06
C SER A 102 11.07 -8.80 -14.23
N LYS A 103 11.76 -8.05 -13.36
CA LYS A 103 12.79 -8.61 -12.47
C LYS A 103 12.14 -9.61 -11.50
N ASN A 104 12.84 -10.70 -11.21
CA ASN A 104 12.30 -11.80 -10.41
C ASN A 104 13.39 -12.65 -9.75
N TYR A 105 12.97 -13.46 -8.78
CA TYR A 105 13.86 -14.32 -7.99
C TYR A 105 14.49 -15.47 -8.80
N VAL A 106 13.73 -16.14 -9.65
CA VAL A 106 14.23 -17.28 -10.46
C VAL A 106 15.41 -16.87 -11.34
N ASP A 107 15.38 -15.66 -11.88
CA ASP A 107 16.44 -15.11 -12.73
C ASP A 107 17.59 -14.49 -11.91
N GLY A 108 17.67 -14.77 -10.60
CA GLY A 108 18.80 -14.43 -9.74
C GLY A 108 18.71 -13.08 -9.03
N VAL A 109 17.58 -12.38 -9.10
CA VAL A 109 17.40 -11.08 -8.42
C VAL A 109 16.77 -11.28 -7.04
N GLN A 110 17.43 -10.83 -5.97
CA GLN A 110 16.85 -10.91 -4.63
C GLN A 110 15.50 -10.18 -4.57
N THR A 111 14.53 -10.73 -3.82
CA THR A 111 13.14 -10.21 -3.77
C THR A 111 13.05 -8.69 -3.59
N VAL A 112 13.87 -8.11 -2.72
CA VAL A 112 13.89 -6.66 -2.44
C VAL A 112 14.23 -5.81 -3.67
N ASP A 113 15.03 -6.36 -4.59
CA ASP A 113 15.54 -5.72 -5.81
C ASP A 113 14.71 -6.06 -7.06
N THR A 114 13.71 -6.95 -6.92
CA THR A 114 12.76 -7.28 -8.00
C THR A 114 11.75 -6.16 -8.29
N ALA A 115 11.64 -5.18 -7.38
CA ALA A 115 10.65 -4.11 -7.46
C ALA A 115 10.73 -3.35 -8.79
N THR A 116 9.60 -3.29 -9.50
CA THR A 116 9.47 -2.40 -10.66
C THR A 116 9.52 -0.94 -10.23
N PHE A 117 8.81 -0.59 -9.15
CA PHE A 117 8.85 0.74 -8.57
C PHE A 117 9.17 0.64 -7.07
N ALA A 118 10.13 1.43 -6.60
CA ALA A 118 10.48 1.54 -5.18
C ALA A 118 10.32 2.98 -4.68
N ALA A 119 9.48 3.18 -3.67
CA ALA A 119 9.29 4.47 -3.00
C ALA A 119 10.00 4.48 -1.64
N LEU A 120 11.11 5.21 -1.52
CA LEU A 120 11.93 5.26 -0.31
C LEU A 120 11.91 6.63 0.38
N GLY A 121 11.86 7.72 -0.39
CA GLY A 121 11.79 9.08 0.12
C GLY A 121 10.51 9.34 0.92
N GLN A 122 10.64 9.91 2.12
CA GLN A 122 9.52 10.20 3.03
C GLN A 122 8.43 11.06 2.35
N GLY A 123 7.17 10.79 2.64
CA GLY A 123 6.03 11.58 2.18
C GLY A 123 5.66 11.35 0.72
N PHE A 124 6.05 10.19 0.15
CA PHE A 124 5.74 9.86 -1.23
C PHE A 124 4.23 9.67 -1.43
N ILE A 125 3.67 10.31 -2.46
CA ILE A 125 2.27 10.14 -2.83
C ILE A 125 2.17 9.70 -4.28
N ALA A 126 1.37 8.67 -4.53
CA ALA A 126 0.96 8.28 -5.88
C ALA A 126 -0.55 8.42 -6.07
N LYS A 127 -0.98 9.01 -7.19
CA LYS A 127 -2.39 9.10 -7.58
C LYS A 127 -2.60 8.58 -9.00
N SER A 128 -3.58 7.72 -9.22
CA SER A 128 -4.00 7.30 -10.57
C SER A 128 -2.84 6.68 -11.40
N MET A 129 -1.97 5.91 -10.76
CA MET A 129 -0.82 5.23 -11.36
C MET A 129 -0.99 3.70 -11.32
N GLY A 130 -0.51 3.02 -12.35
CA GLY A 130 -0.35 1.56 -12.39
C GLY A 130 1.10 1.16 -12.16
N PHE A 131 1.32 0.14 -11.33
CA PHE A 131 2.61 -0.48 -11.06
C PHE A 131 2.50 -1.96 -11.39
N SER A 132 3.33 -2.48 -12.28
CA SER A 132 3.22 -3.87 -12.71
C SER A 132 4.56 -4.59 -12.80
N ASN A 133 4.58 -5.83 -12.35
CA ASN A 133 5.66 -6.76 -12.64
C ASN A 133 5.11 -7.93 -13.46
N THR A 134 5.68 -8.11 -14.65
CA THR A 134 5.20 -9.03 -15.69
C THR A 134 5.97 -10.35 -15.73
N ALA A 135 6.79 -10.65 -14.72
CA ALA A 135 7.63 -11.83 -14.69
C ALA A 135 6.87 -13.16 -14.87
N GLY A 136 5.65 -13.28 -14.36
CA GLY A 136 4.86 -14.51 -14.43
C GLY A 136 4.88 -15.33 -13.14
N PRO A 137 3.92 -16.26 -12.95
CA PRO A 137 3.83 -17.09 -11.75
C PRO A 137 4.98 -18.11 -11.61
N GLU A 138 5.56 -18.54 -12.73
CA GLU A 138 6.70 -19.47 -12.78
C GLU A 138 8.01 -18.85 -12.31
N LYS A 139 8.05 -17.52 -12.18
CA LYS A 139 9.23 -16.75 -11.77
C LYS A 139 9.32 -16.48 -10.27
N HIS A 140 8.39 -17.03 -9.48
CA HIS A 140 8.27 -16.83 -8.05
C HIS A 140 8.21 -15.34 -7.67
N GLN A 141 8.98 -14.87 -6.69
CA GLN A 141 8.89 -13.52 -6.15
C GLN A 141 9.22 -12.47 -7.20
N ALA A 142 8.26 -11.57 -7.48
CA ALA A 142 8.40 -10.51 -8.47
C ALA A 142 7.56 -9.28 -8.08
N VAL A 143 8.21 -8.31 -7.42
CA VAL A 143 7.53 -7.17 -6.80
C VAL A 143 7.14 -6.11 -7.84
N ALA A 144 5.88 -5.67 -7.84
CA ALA A 144 5.44 -4.53 -8.65
C ALA A 144 5.77 -3.20 -7.97
N LEU A 145 5.44 -3.10 -6.68
CA LEU A 145 5.67 -1.90 -5.87
C LEU A 145 6.29 -2.26 -4.52
N ARG A 146 7.42 -1.65 -4.19
CA ARG A 146 8.04 -1.69 -2.86
C ARG A 146 7.96 -0.32 -2.20
N VAL A 147 7.54 -0.28 -0.94
CA VAL A 147 7.39 0.98 -0.20
C VAL A 147 8.11 0.91 1.14
N GLN A 148 9.09 1.81 1.30
CA GLN A 148 9.82 2.07 2.54
C GLN A 148 9.71 3.55 2.94
N SER A 149 8.81 4.30 2.31
CA SER A 149 8.54 5.71 2.59
C SER A 149 7.61 5.83 3.79
N ASP A 150 8.03 6.57 4.82
CA ASP A 150 7.12 6.97 5.91
C ASP A 150 6.15 8.04 5.42
N MET A 151 4.91 7.99 5.94
CA MET A 151 3.81 8.86 5.50
C MET A 151 3.54 8.75 3.99
N ALA A 152 3.71 7.54 3.43
CA ALA A 152 3.41 7.27 2.03
C ALA A 152 1.92 7.06 1.80
N ALA A 153 1.37 7.57 0.70
CA ALA A 153 -0.03 7.34 0.39
C ALA A 153 -0.33 7.12 -1.10
N PHE A 154 -1.24 6.18 -1.37
CA PHE A 154 -1.57 5.69 -2.71
C PHE A 154 -3.07 5.77 -2.94
N PHE A 155 -3.46 6.36 -4.07
CA PHE A 155 -4.86 6.69 -4.33
C PHE A 155 -5.26 6.38 -5.75
N ASN A 156 -6.33 5.60 -5.92
CA ASN A 156 -6.75 5.16 -7.26
C ASN A 156 -5.59 4.47 -8.01
N CYS A 157 -4.68 3.82 -7.28
CA CYS A 157 -3.53 3.13 -7.86
C CYS A 157 -3.85 1.66 -8.12
N ARG A 158 -3.07 1.05 -9.01
CA ARG A 158 -3.18 -0.37 -9.30
C ARG A 158 -1.82 -1.03 -9.20
N MET A 159 -1.75 -2.16 -8.51
CA MET A 159 -0.56 -2.98 -8.37
C MET A 159 -0.89 -4.36 -8.93
N ASP A 160 -0.23 -4.75 -10.01
CA ASP A 160 -0.50 -6.01 -10.71
C ASP A 160 0.80 -6.83 -10.87
N ALA A 161 0.87 -7.98 -10.21
CA ALA A 161 1.88 -9.00 -10.48
C ALA A 161 1.31 -10.39 -10.10
N TYR A 162 2.19 -11.33 -9.77
CA TYR A 162 1.85 -12.66 -9.28
C TYR A 162 2.23 -12.76 -7.80
N GLN A 163 3.29 -13.50 -7.47
CA GLN A 163 3.80 -13.61 -6.10
C GLN A 163 4.55 -12.32 -5.69
N ASP A 164 4.32 -11.87 -4.46
CA ASP A 164 4.93 -10.70 -3.83
C ASP A 164 4.61 -9.34 -4.49
N THR A 165 3.40 -9.20 -5.05
CA THR A 165 2.98 -8.01 -5.81
C THR A 165 3.25 -6.67 -5.12
N LEU A 166 2.87 -6.53 -3.84
CA LEU A 166 3.02 -5.31 -3.07
C LEU A 166 3.85 -5.58 -1.82
N TYR A 167 5.03 -4.96 -1.76
CA TYR A 167 5.94 -5.09 -0.63
C TYR A 167 5.87 -3.84 0.26
N VAL A 168 4.97 -3.88 1.25
CA VAL A 168 4.80 -2.86 2.31
C VAL A 168 5.91 -2.97 3.37
N GLN A 169 7.14 -2.62 2.99
CA GLN A 169 8.34 -3.00 3.72
C GLN A 169 8.47 -2.38 5.12
N ALA A 170 8.24 -1.06 5.25
CA ALA A 170 8.41 -0.37 6.54
C ALA A 170 7.63 0.95 6.61
N HIS A 171 7.52 1.48 7.84
CA HIS A 171 6.93 2.77 8.16
C HIS A 171 5.42 2.88 7.89
N ARG A 172 4.84 4.09 8.06
CA ARG A 172 3.41 4.33 7.94
C ARG A 172 3.02 4.52 6.49
N GLN A 173 2.01 3.78 6.03
CA GLN A 173 1.56 3.78 4.65
C GLN A 173 0.03 3.72 4.60
N PHE A 174 -0.58 4.37 3.60
CA PHE A 174 -2.03 4.37 3.41
C PHE A 174 -2.43 4.13 1.96
N TYR A 175 -3.35 3.19 1.74
CA TYR A 175 -3.83 2.80 0.40
C TYR A 175 -5.35 2.97 0.35
N ARG A 176 -5.85 3.79 -0.58
CA ARG A 176 -7.29 4.02 -0.73
C ARG A 176 -7.73 3.97 -2.18
N ASN A 177 -8.84 3.27 -2.42
CA ASN A 177 -9.37 3.00 -3.76
C ASN A 177 -8.31 2.36 -4.68
N CYS A 178 -7.41 1.57 -4.11
CA CYS A 178 -6.41 0.84 -4.88
C CYS A 178 -6.93 -0.56 -5.24
N VAL A 179 -6.36 -1.13 -6.31
CA VAL A 179 -6.52 -2.54 -6.63
C VAL A 179 -5.15 -3.20 -6.54
N VAL A 180 -5.06 -4.28 -5.77
CA VAL A 180 -3.86 -5.13 -5.66
C VAL A 180 -4.26 -6.50 -6.17
N SER A 181 -3.62 -6.96 -7.24
CA SER A 181 -3.88 -8.25 -7.88
C SER A 181 -2.60 -9.10 -7.80
N GLY A 182 -2.70 -10.33 -7.31
CA GLY A 182 -1.57 -11.24 -7.13
C GLY A 182 -1.99 -12.70 -7.04
N THR A 183 -1.04 -13.61 -6.84
CA THR A 183 -1.28 -15.06 -6.71
C THR A 183 -0.62 -15.64 -5.46
N GLN A 184 -0.25 -16.93 -5.49
CA GLN A 184 0.10 -17.80 -4.35
C GLN A 184 -1.03 -18.06 -3.35
N ASN A 185 -2.26 -17.69 -3.70
CA ASN A 185 -3.49 -17.93 -2.95
C ASN A 185 -3.47 -17.42 -1.50
N ILE A 186 -2.69 -16.37 -1.22
CA ILE A 186 -2.65 -15.67 0.06
C ILE A 186 -2.86 -14.18 -0.14
N VAL A 187 -3.69 -13.56 0.70
CA VAL A 187 -3.93 -12.12 0.62
C VAL A 187 -2.83 -11.34 1.33
N THR A 188 -2.28 -11.86 2.43
CA THR A 188 -1.30 -11.13 3.25
C THR A 188 -0.18 -12.03 3.78
N ALA A 189 0.99 -11.42 4.03
CA ALA A 189 2.07 -11.99 4.82
C ALA A 189 2.79 -10.85 5.55
N HIS A 190 2.53 -10.69 6.86
CA HIS A 190 3.12 -9.59 7.63
C HIS A 190 4.42 -10.03 8.32
N GLY A 191 5.50 -9.26 8.11
CA GLY A 191 6.86 -9.58 8.55
C GLY A 191 7.28 -9.00 9.90
N ARG A 192 6.35 -8.79 10.84
CA ARG A 192 6.67 -8.27 12.18
C ARG A 192 7.46 -9.31 12.99
N ALA A 193 8.68 -8.98 13.33
CA ALA A 193 9.67 -9.90 13.89
C ALA A 193 9.80 -9.80 15.41
N GLU A 194 9.41 -8.68 16.03
CA GLU A 194 9.54 -8.50 17.48
C GLU A 194 8.24 -7.98 18.13
N ALA A 195 7.98 -8.45 19.36
CA ALA A 195 6.82 -8.05 20.16
C ALA A 195 6.74 -6.55 20.45
N LYS A 196 7.87 -5.82 20.43
CA LYS A 196 7.92 -4.37 20.71
C LYS A 196 7.56 -3.52 19.49
N GLU A 197 7.58 -4.07 18.28
CA GLU A 197 7.26 -3.33 17.07
C GLU A 197 5.78 -2.95 17.07
N THR A 198 5.45 -1.71 16.69
CA THR A 198 4.06 -1.22 16.66
C THR A 198 3.37 -1.45 15.30
N THR A 199 4.01 -2.20 14.39
CA THR A 199 3.53 -2.42 13.01
C THR A 199 2.35 -3.38 12.94
N ALA A 200 1.45 -3.18 11.97
CA ALA A 200 0.37 -4.10 11.63
C ALA A 200 0.00 -3.91 10.16
N LEU A 201 -0.47 -4.99 9.51
CA LEU A 201 -1.14 -4.91 8.22
C LEU A 201 -2.66 -4.92 8.45
N VAL A 202 -3.35 -3.87 8.01
CA VAL A 202 -4.80 -3.73 8.21
C VAL A 202 -5.51 -3.59 6.88
N ILE A 203 -6.53 -4.44 6.66
CA ILE A 203 -7.45 -4.39 5.53
C ILE A 203 -8.81 -3.94 6.07
N GLN A 204 -9.15 -2.67 5.88
CA GLN A 204 -10.40 -2.08 6.38
C GLN A 204 -11.32 -1.64 5.24
N ASN A 205 -12.60 -2.04 5.29
CA ASN A 205 -13.61 -1.63 4.32
C ASN A 205 -13.18 -1.90 2.85
N CYS A 206 -12.56 -3.06 2.64
CA CYS A 206 -12.10 -3.55 1.34
C CYS A 206 -13.01 -4.67 0.82
N ARG A 207 -12.72 -5.12 -0.41
CA ARG A 207 -13.32 -6.32 -1.02
C ARG A 207 -12.20 -7.30 -1.33
N ILE A 208 -12.24 -8.48 -0.73
CA ILE A 208 -11.37 -9.61 -1.03
C ILE A 208 -12.20 -10.56 -1.90
N VAL A 209 -11.90 -10.59 -3.20
CA VAL A 209 -12.70 -11.29 -4.21
C VAL A 209 -11.76 -11.95 -5.23
N PRO A 210 -12.18 -13.02 -5.92
CA PRO A 210 -11.40 -13.56 -7.03
C PRO A 210 -11.30 -12.53 -8.16
N GLU A 211 -10.21 -12.59 -8.90
CA GLU A 211 -10.12 -11.89 -10.19
C GLU A 211 -11.27 -12.36 -11.09
N LYS A 212 -11.86 -11.44 -11.87
CA LYS A 212 -13.04 -11.74 -12.69
C LYS A 212 -12.81 -12.93 -13.62
N ALA A 213 -11.62 -13.02 -14.22
CA ALA A 213 -11.24 -14.10 -15.11
C ALA A 213 -11.13 -15.47 -14.41
N LEU A 214 -10.82 -15.48 -13.11
CA LEU A 214 -10.65 -16.70 -12.30
C LEU A 214 -11.93 -17.09 -11.54
N PHE A 215 -13.01 -16.32 -11.65
CA PHE A 215 -14.26 -16.62 -10.96
C PHE A 215 -14.80 -18.03 -11.23
N PRO A 216 -14.79 -18.58 -12.46
CA PRO A 216 -15.24 -19.94 -12.73
C PRO A 216 -14.44 -21.02 -11.97
N ASP A 217 -13.16 -20.77 -11.74
CA ASP A 217 -12.22 -21.72 -11.12
C ASP A 217 -11.88 -21.39 -9.67
N ARG A 218 -12.51 -20.36 -9.09
CA ARG A 218 -12.14 -19.80 -7.77
C ARG A 218 -12.17 -20.81 -6.62
N LEU A 219 -12.96 -21.87 -6.74
CA LEU A 219 -13.08 -22.94 -5.74
C LEU A 219 -12.13 -24.11 -5.97
N LYS A 220 -11.43 -24.16 -7.12
CA LYS A 220 -10.40 -25.16 -7.41
C LYS A 220 -9.09 -24.87 -6.70
N PHE A 221 -8.88 -23.61 -6.29
CA PHE A 221 -7.68 -23.15 -5.61
C PHE A 221 -8.02 -22.75 -4.17
N ARG A 222 -7.26 -23.25 -3.20
CA ARG A 222 -7.44 -22.93 -1.78
C ARG A 222 -6.82 -21.57 -1.49
N ASN A 223 -7.64 -20.56 -1.16
CA ASN A 223 -7.20 -19.21 -0.84
C ASN A 223 -7.36 -18.86 0.64
N TYR A 224 -6.44 -18.05 1.17
CA TYR A 224 -6.37 -17.71 2.59
C TYR A 224 -6.12 -16.20 2.79
N LEU A 225 -6.57 -15.66 3.91
CA LEU A 225 -6.38 -14.26 4.32
C LEU A 225 -4.91 -13.93 4.59
N GLY A 226 -4.11 -14.91 5.01
CA GLY A 226 -2.68 -14.73 5.12
C GLY A 226 -1.95 -15.83 5.86
N ARG A 227 -0.66 -15.59 6.09
CA ARG A 227 0.26 -16.49 6.81
C ARG A 227 1.39 -15.75 7.54
N PRO A 228 1.89 -16.26 8.67
CA PRO A 228 2.84 -15.54 9.51
C PRO A 228 4.28 -15.65 9.00
N TRP A 229 4.72 -14.68 8.20
CA TRP A 229 6.11 -14.68 7.71
C TRP A 229 7.15 -14.56 8.84
N LYS A 230 6.79 -13.96 9.98
CA LYS A 230 7.67 -13.77 11.15
C LYS A 230 6.89 -13.99 12.45
N ALA A 231 7.65 -14.21 13.54
CA ALA A 231 7.13 -14.64 14.84
C ALA A 231 5.96 -13.84 15.39
N TYR A 232 5.98 -12.53 15.20
CA TYR A 232 4.99 -11.64 15.78
C TYR A 232 4.08 -11.03 14.70
N SER A 233 3.86 -11.77 13.60
CA SER A 233 3.01 -11.38 12.49
C SER A 233 1.67 -10.84 13.00
N ARG A 234 1.20 -9.74 12.41
CA ARG A 234 0.02 -9.02 12.90
C ARG A 234 -0.80 -8.52 11.74
N THR A 235 -1.99 -9.07 11.59
CA THR A 235 -2.88 -8.77 10.46
C THR A 235 -4.31 -8.69 10.93
N ILE A 236 -4.99 -7.62 10.53
CA ILE A 236 -6.38 -7.36 10.89
C ILE A 236 -7.18 -7.19 9.61
N VAL A 237 -8.22 -8.00 9.43
CA VAL A 237 -9.19 -7.86 8.35
C VAL A 237 -10.51 -7.43 8.97
N MET A 238 -10.96 -6.21 8.68
CA MET A 238 -12.13 -5.64 9.33
C MET A 238 -13.04 -4.86 8.40
N GLU A 239 -14.34 -4.88 8.69
CA GLU A 239 -15.39 -4.17 7.94
C GLU A 239 -15.41 -4.48 6.44
N SER A 240 -14.81 -5.59 6.05
CA SER A 240 -14.51 -5.92 4.65
C SER A 240 -15.47 -6.98 4.12
N THR A 241 -15.64 -7.00 2.79
CA THR A 241 -16.37 -8.08 2.12
C THR A 241 -15.40 -9.18 1.72
N ILE A 242 -15.64 -10.41 2.18
CA ILE A 242 -14.83 -11.58 1.90
C ILE A 242 -15.64 -12.52 1.00
N GLY A 243 -15.13 -12.77 -0.20
CA GLY A 243 -15.72 -13.70 -1.16
C GLY A 243 -15.58 -15.17 -0.74
N ASP A 244 -16.29 -16.05 -1.42
CA ASP A 244 -16.36 -17.49 -1.15
C ASP A 244 -15.07 -18.26 -1.50
N LEU A 245 -14.10 -17.59 -2.14
CA LEU A 245 -12.79 -18.18 -2.44
C LEU A 245 -11.97 -18.47 -1.17
N ILE A 246 -12.18 -17.71 -0.10
CA ILE A 246 -11.43 -17.87 1.15
C ILE A 246 -11.92 -19.12 1.87
N GLN A 247 -10.98 -20.02 2.17
CA GLN A 247 -11.28 -21.27 2.86
C GLN A 247 -11.86 -21.04 4.26
N PRO A 248 -12.71 -21.95 4.79
CA PRO A 248 -13.27 -21.82 6.13
C PRO A 248 -12.22 -21.61 7.23
N GLU A 249 -11.06 -22.27 7.12
CA GLU A 249 -9.91 -22.13 8.01
C GLU A 249 -9.40 -20.67 8.07
N GLY A 250 -9.57 -19.93 6.98
CA GLY A 250 -9.27 -18.50 6.83
C GLY A 250 -7.78 -18.18 6.72
N TRP A 251 -6.95 -18.80 7.54
CA TRP A 251 -5.52 -18.53 7.66
C TRP A 251 -4.72 -19.81 7.42
N MET A 252 -3.51 -19.69 6.84
CA MET A 252 -2.63 -20.84 6.63
C MET A 252 -1.34 -20.73 7.45
N PRO A 253 -0.80 -21.85 7.96
CA PRO A 253 0.50 -21.85 8.60
C PRO A 253 1.60 -21.38 7.64
N TRP A 254 2.67 -20.81 8.19
CA TRP A 254 3.88 -20.53 7.40
C TRP A 254 4.74 -21.79 7.27
N ASP A 255 5.05 -22.42 8.40
CA ASP A 255 5.90 -23.61 8.50
C ASP A 255 5.57 -24.36 9.80
N GLY A 256 4.79 -25.44 9.70
CA GLY A 256 4.29 -26.18 10.87
C GLY A 256 3.58 -25.28 11.88
N ASP A 257 3.85 -25.49 13.17
CA ASP A 257 3.26 -24.72 14.27
C ASP A 257 4.02 -23.43 14.60
N ASN A 258 5.02 -23.05 13.79
CA ASN A 258 5.78 -21.85 14.03
C ASN A 258 4.87 -20.62 14.04
N PHE A 259 5.01 -19.83 15.12
CA PHE A 259 4.41 -18.51 15.31
C PHE A 259 2.90 -18.50 15.59
N LEU A 260 2.22 -19.65 15.60
CA LEU A 260 0.76 -19.73 15.76
C LEU A 260 0.28 -19.24 17.15
N ASP A 261 1.17 -19.26 18.13
CA ASP A 261 0.98 -18.82 19.52
C ASP A 261 1.32 -17.34 19.75
N THR A 262 2.13 -16.74 18.87
CA THR A 262 2.76 -15.42 19.04
C THR A 262 2.30 -14.39 18.01
N LEU A 263 1.73 -14.84 16.89
CA LEU A 263 1.04 -13.98 15.93
C LEU A 263 -0.21 -13.33 16.54
N TYR A 264 -0.70 -12.29 15.88
CA TYR A 264 -1.99 -11.67 16.19
C TYR A 264 -2.79 -11.46 14.91
N TYR A 265 -3.65 -12.44 14.60
CA TYR A 265 -4.57 -12.38 13.46
C TYR A 265 -5.98 -12.15 13.93
N ALA A 266 -6.63 -11.11 13.38
CA ALA A 266 -7.94 -10.71 13.85
C ALA A 266 -8.93 -10.40 12.74
N GLU A 267 -10.19 -10.75 13.00
CA GLU A 267 -11.33 -10.43 12.15
C GLU A 267 -12.40 -9.64 12.93
N TYR A 268 -12.95 -8.57 12.32
CA TYR A 268 -14.01 -7.74 12.91
C TYR A 268 -15.04 -7.30 11.88
N ASN A 269 -16.31 -7.60 12.11
CA ASN A 269 -17.45 -7.09 11.34
C ASN A 269 -17.29 -7.26 9.79
N ASN A 270 -16.68 -8.38 9.37
CA ASN A 270 -16.58 -8.74 7.97
C ASN A 270 -17.93 -9.28 7.46
N ARG A 271 -18.14 -9.19 6.15
CA ARG A 271 -19.38 -9.61 5.47
C ARG A 271 -19.08 -10.45 4.24
N GLY A 272 -20.09 -11.11 3.70
CA GLY A 272 -19.98 -11.93 2.49
C GLY A 272 -19.74 -13.41 2.79
N PRO A 273 -19.79 -14.27 1.76
CA PRO A 273 -19.84 -15.72 1.93
C PRO A 273 -18.58 -16.33 2.56
N GLY A 274 -17.40 -15.69 2.45
CA GLY A 274 -16.17 -16.17 3.10
C GLY A 274 -15.91 -15.59 4.49
N ALA A 275 -16.82 -14.78 5.03
CA ALA A 275 -16.62 -14.07 6.30
C ALA A 275 -17.03 -14.87 7.55
N GLY A 276 -17.66 -16.04 7.39
CA GLY A 276 -18.05 -16.88 8.52
C GLY A 276 -16.83 -17.37 9.31
N THR A 277 -16.85 -17.21 10.63
CA THR A 277 -15.69 -17.50 11.49
C THR A 277 -15.78 -18.82 12.26
N SER A 278 -16.91 -19.54 12.18
CA SER A 278 -17.13 -20.81 12.90
C SER A 278 -16.21 -21.96 12.47
N GLY A 279 -15.63 -21.89 11.27
CA GLY A 279 -14.70 -22.88 10.73
C GLY A 279 -13.23 -22.43 10.72
N ARG A 280 -12.91 -21.31 11.38
CA ARG A 280 -11.55 -20.77 11.41
C ARG A 280 -10.62 -21.65 12.22
N VAL A 281 -9.32 -21.48 11.98
CA VAL A 281 -8.26 -22.10 12.78
C VAL A 281 -8.41 -21.83 14.28
N ASN A 282 -7.99 -22.78 15.11
CA ASN A 282 -8.02 -22.68 16.58
C ASN A 282 -6.67 -22.23 17.17
N TRP A 283 -5.90 -21.42 16.44
CA TRP A 283 -4.59 -20.97 16.89
C TRP A 283 -4.72 -19.99 18.07
N PRO A 284 -3.83 -20.04 19.08
CA PRO A 284 -3.88 -19.09 20.19
C PRO A 284 -3.80 -17.62 19.75
N GLY A 285 -3.06 -17.33 18.68
CA GLY A 285 -2.93 -15.98 18.11
C GLY A 285 -4.06 -15.53 17.18
N TYR A 286 -5.06 -16.38 16.91
CA TYR A 286 -6.23 -16.01 16.12
C TYR A 286 -7.37 -15.49 17.00
N HIS A 287 -8.01 -14.40 16.58
CA HIS A 287 -9.03 -13.72 17.35
C HIS A 287 -10.21 -13.24 16.49
N VAL A 288 -11.43 -13.50 16.94
CA VAL A 288 -12.60 -12.71 16.55
C VAL A 288 -12.74 -11.58 17.56
N ILE A 289 -12.48 -10.34 17.15
CA ILE A 289 -12.34 -9.22 18.09
C ILE A 289 -13.62 -8.37 18.15
N GLY A 290 -13.77 -7.60 19.24
CA GLY A 290 -14.85 -6.62 19.41
C GLY A 290 -14.46 -5.20 18.96
N ARG A 291 -15.43 -4.28 18.97
CA ARG A 291 -15.27 -2.88 18.50
C ARG A 291 -14.13 -2.14 19.17
N ALA A 292 -13.99 -2.25 20.49
CA ALA A 292 -12.95 -1.53 21.25
C ALA A 292 -11.53 -1.94 20.82
N GLU A 293 -11.32 -3.23 20.52
CA GLU A 293 -10.04 -3.72 20.02
C GLU A 293 -9.82 -3.30 18.57
N ALA A 294 -10.85 -3.43 17.71
CA ALA A 294 -10.78 -3.02 16.32
C ALA A 294 -10.44 -1.52 16.14
N GLN A 295 -10.93 -0.66 17.04
CA GLN A 295 -10.65 0.78 17.03
C GLN A 295 -9.16 1.11 17.12
N LYS A 296 -8.33 0.26 17.77
CA LYS A 296 -6.88 0.45 17.87
C LYS A 296 -6.17 0.35 16.52
N TYR A 297 -6.79 -0.34 15.56
CA TYR A 297 -6.23 -0.64 14.24
C TYR A 297 -6.76 0.29 13.13
N THR A 298 -7.54 1.33 13.47
CA THR A 298 -8.01 2.30 12.49
C THR A 298 -6.90 3.25 12.06
N VAL A 299 -7.14 3.98 10.98
CA VAL A 299 -6.16 4.89 10.37
C VAL A 299 -5.60 5.92 11.37
N ASP A 300 -6.44 6.54 12.18
CA ASP A 300 -5.99 7.56 13.13
C ASP A 300 -5.26 6.97 14.34
N SER A 301 -5.61 5.75 14.76
CA SER A 301 -4.98 5.10 15.91
C SER A 301 -3.65 4.44 15.54
N LEU A 302 -3.62 3.65 14.46
CA LEU A 302 -2.46 2.85 14.08
C LEU A 302 -1.36 3.69 13.40
N ILE A 303 -1.74 4.51 12.42
CA ILE A 303 -0.79 5.26 11.58
C ILE A 303 -0.87 6.77 11.79
N GLN A 304 -1.64 7.24 12.78
CA GLN A 304 -1.80 8.66 13.08
C GLN A 304 -2.23 9.48 11.85
N GLY A 305 -3.15 8.93 11.04
CA GLY A 305 -3.53 9.48 9.74
C GLY A 305 -3.95 10.95 9.76
N SER A 306 -4.67 11.38 10.80
CA SER A 306 -5.05 12.78 11.05
C SER A 306 -3.89 13.77 11.07
N GLN A 307 -2.69 13.30 11.38
CA GLN A 307 -1.49 14.14 11.44
C GLN A 307 -0.84 14.36 10.08
N TRP A 308 -1.09 13.52 9.06
CA TRP A 308 -0.33 13.60 7.80
C TRP A 308 -1.13 13.29 6.53
N ILE A 309 -2.12 12.39 6.57
CA ILE A 309 -2.95 12.05 5.40
C ILE A 309 -3.78 13.24 4.95
N LYS A 310 -4.23 14.10 5.88
CA LYS A 310 -5.00 15.31 5.51
C LYS A 310 -4.25 16.21 4.51
N TYR A 311 -2.91 16.17 4.51
CA TYR A 311 -2.07 16.90 3.55
C TYR A 311 -1.82 16.19 2.23
N SER A 312 -2.39 15.01 2.03
CA SER A 312 -2.46 14.38 0.71
C SER A 312 -3.62 14.95 -0.13
N ASN A 313 -4.53 15.70 0.50
CA ASN A 313 -5.84 16.08 -0.03
C ASN A 313 -6.72 14.89 -0.43
N ILE A 314 -6.55 13.76 0.25
CA ILE A 314 -7.48 12.65 0.12
C ILE A 314 -8.38 12.57 1.34
N ARG A 315 -9.68 12.54 1.06
CA ARG A 315 -10.70 12.14 2.04
C ARG A 315 -10.41 10.72 2.50
N TYR A 316 -10.43 10.47 3.79
CA TYR A 316 -10.32 9.13 4.34
C TYR A 316 -11.21 9.02 5.56
N PHE A 317 -11.45 7.79 6.02
CA PHE A 317 -12.13 7.53 7.27
C PHE A 317 -11.07 7.20 8.32
N GLY A 318 -11.01 7.99 9.39
CA GLY A 318 -10.01 7.85 10.45
C GLY A 318 -10.28 6.71 11.45
N GLY A 319 -11.56 6.38 11.63
CA GLY A 319 -12.06 5.37 12.56
C GLY A 319 -12.71 4.17 11.90
N LEU A 320 -13.52 3.45 12.67
CA LEU A 320 -14.44 2.43 12.17
C LEU A 320 -15.55 3.08 11.34
N LYS A 321 -16.01 2.38 10.31
CA LYS A 321 -17.08 2.84 9.43
C LYS A 321 -18.47 2.40 9.91
N PHE A 322 -18.55 1.23 10.54
CA PHE A 322 -19.76 0.59 11.04
C PHE A 322 -19.61 0.31 12.54
#